data_AF-A0A080ZSD8-F1
#
_entry.id   AF-A0A080ZSD8-F1
#
_cell.length_a   1.000
_cell.length_b   1.000
_cell.length_c   1.000
_cell.angle_alpha   90.00
_cell.angle_beta   90.00
_cell.angle_gamma   90.00
#
_symmetry.space_group_name_H-M   'P 1'
#
loop_
_entity.id
_entity.type
_entity.pdbx_description
1 polymer ?
#
loop_
_entity_poly.entity_id
_entity_poly.type
_entity_poly.pdbx_seq_one_letter_code
_entity_poly.pdbx_strand_id
1 'polypeptide(L)'
;MDSWRVLFPWCKWLRGRLQLSNSPQHAAPSDYQDDDWLLVTLPKLRRDASSELLRKIRESLILLSVVAAADRPIFCDILREKCGVDGSFNNFDSLRVIFVLDDHNSRSMPWPETICKALLGWDGEATLSEDFLLAKEELEKIAEKKLGTLVSDTAIPFCLHFAPQYISLVSPQQYLESVQRVLKQVMPTRDQVNKKKKENAPDDHHNDNQDNEHGGGCLWPFVFEAVQLNLREIELKESVARALEELVMLGAKVSCLQLPLKWTDFFSSSECSRQPLAECFLAVSGGGPRTRLFSSRMAKEPYDKNEERWSRVEAVVVNDVDIDDRRFAALCSALRGASSVRELVLESVFAQDTRGPRALKWKWLAYALFTPNNERSSVKKLVITEPELLADDVAAIATIVSSCKPAQELLDPLWADHEVSQRIKQSRKDEENNQPEWETSKAEEMVRLKKDTMVFLEPLCGQNEWGLASVVLEHDADFALMDASSTEEWVEILVPGYGKCWVDPDAAHDRYLSDLNSYNWTGITDLKLVTQVAKSSTDKVFTQFFQLVGHDLVNLVLHT
;
A
#
# COMPACT_ATOMS: atom_id res chain seq x y z
N MET A 1 34.92 23.12 -0.77
CA MET A 1 33.66 23.74 -1.22
C MET A 1 33.84 24.69 -2.41
N ASP A 2 34.95 25.44 -2.48
CA ASP A 2 35.14 26.50 -3.49
C ASP A 2 35.10 26.07 -4.96
N SER A 3 35.52 24.84 -5.26
CA SER A 3 35.45 24.28 -6.61
C SER A 3 34.01 24.15 -7.14
N TRP A 4 33.01 24.08 -6.25
CA TRP A 4 31.60 23.84 -6.60
C TRP A 4 30.74 25.12 -6.52
N ARG A 5 31.37 26.30 -6.47
CA ARG A 5 30.70 27.61 -6.34
C ARG A 5 29.68 27.91 -7.45
N VAL A 6 29.85 27.31 -8.63
CA VAL A 6 28.94 27.39 -9.78
C VAL A 6 27.50 26.97 -9.40
N LEU A 7 27.35 26.04 -8.46
CA LEU A 7 26.04 25.57 -7.98
C LEU A 7 25.34 26.57 -7.04
N PHE A 8 26.07 27.46 -6.36
CA PHE A 8 25.50 28.28 -5.28
C PHE A 8 24.35 29.20 -5.71
N PRO A 9 24.37 29.85 -6.90
CA PRO A 9 23.24 30.61 -7.40
C PRO A 9 21.98 29.78 -7.63
N TRP A 10 22.09 28.46 -7.77
CA TRP A 10 20.99 27.52 -7.99
C TRP A 10 20.40 27.02 -6.67
N CYS A 11 21.21 26.86 -5.62
CA CYS A 11 20.75 26.46 -4.29
C CYS A 11 19.62 27.35 -3.73
N LYS A 12 19.57 28.63 -4.12
CA LYS A 12 18.52 29.56 -3.69
C LYS A 12 17.11 29.10 -4.09
N TRP A 13 16.98 28.35 -5.17
CA TRP A 13 15.68 27.85 -5.65
C TRP A 13 15.18 26.65 -4.85
N LEU A 14 16.11 25.90 -4.24
CA LEU A 14 15.83 24.73 -3.40
C LEU A 14 15.71 25.10 -1.91
N ARG A 15 16.28 26.24 -1.50
CA ARG A 15 16.32 26.66 -0.11
C ARG A 15 14.90 26.82 0.47
N GLY A 16 14.67 26.18 1.62
CA GLY A 16 13.36 26.16 2.30
C GLY A 16 12.31 25.27 1.62
N ARG A 17 12.69 24.48 0.61
CA ARG A 17 11.83 23.51 -0.09
C ARG A 17 12.29 22.07 0.06
N LEU A 18 13.50 21.86 0.56
CA LEU A 18 14.07 20.55 0.78
C LEU A 18 13.95 20.16 2.25
N GLN A 19 13.48 18.94 2.49
CA GLN A 19 13.44 18.33 3.81
C GLN A 19 13.88 16.87 3.69
N LEU A 20 14.55 16.32 4.70
CA LEU A 20 14.81 14.88 4.75
C LEU A 20 13.54 14.14 5.17
N SER A 21 13.25 13.02 4.51
CA SER A 21 12.07 12.16 4.76
C SER A 21 11.98 11.68 6.21
N ASN A 22 13.13 11.57 6.88
CA ASN A 22 13.24 11.20 8.29
C ASN A 22 12.88 12.33 9.27
N SER A 23 12.31 13.45 8.80
CA SER A 23 11.84 14.55 9.66
C SER A 23 10.48 14.21 10.30
N PRO A 24 10.35 14.24 11.63
CA PRO A 24 9.38 13.45 12.41
C PRO A 24 7.93 13.96 12.42
N GLN A 25 7.45 14.68 11.41
CA GLN A 25 6.23 15.47 11.61
C GLN A 25 4.89 14.79 11.29
N HIS A 26 4.73 13.84 10.35
CA HIS A 26 3.37 13.32 10.10
C HIS A 26 3.17 11.90 9.54
N ALA A 27 4.19 11.04 9.46
CA ALA A 27 3.98 9.61 9.22
C ALA A 27 5.12 8.81 9.87
N ALA A 28 4.78 7.75 10.59
CA ALA A 28 5.79 6.87 11.17
C ALA A 28 6.68 6.27 10.06
N PRO A 29 8.02 6.24 10.23
CA PRO A 29 8.93 5.73 9.21
C PRO A 29 8.71 4.22 9.00
N SER A 30 8.48 3.86 7.74
CA SER A 30 8.55 2.50 7.22
C SER A 30 10.02 2.08 7.13
N ASP A 31 10.36 0.86 7.57
CA ASP A 31 11.77 0.39 7.64
C ASP A 31 12.27 -0.02 6.23
N TYR A 32 11.46 0.21 5.20
CA TYR A 32 11.86 0.09 3.80
C TYR A 32 12.52 1.37 3.25
N GLN A 33 12.74 2.39 4.08
CA GLN A 33 13.57 3.57 3.79
C GLN A 33 14.98 3.41 4.38
N ASP A 34 15.73 2.39 3.95
CA ASP A 34 17.17 2.32 4.25
C ASP A 34 17.97 3.46 3.58
N ASP A 35 17.38 4.09 2.55
CA ASP A 35 17.94 5.25 1.86
C ASP A 35 17.18 6.54 2.23
N ASP A 36 17.93 7.56 2.64
CA ASP A 36 17.41 8.89 2.91
C ASP A 36 16.84 9.53 1.62
N TRP A 37 15.58 9.94 1.64
CA TRP A 37 14.95 10.70 0.55
C TRP A 37 14.90 12.20 0.85
N LEU A 38 15.11 13.03 -0.17
CA LEU A 38 14.83 14.47 -0.09
C LEU A 38 13.42 14.79 -0.57
N LEU A 39 12.58 15.25 0.35
CA LEU A 39 11.27 15.81 0.03
C LEU A 39 11.47 17.17 -0.63
N VAL A 40 10.82 17.36 -1.76
CA VAL A 40 10.82 18.59 -2.54
C VAL A 40 9.41 19.17 -2.51
N THR A 41 9.21 20.21 -1.69
CA THR A 41 7.94 20.93 -1.62
C THR A 41 7.82 21.91 -2.79
N LEU A 42 6.81 21.71 -3.63
CA LEU A 42 6.59 22.52 -4.81
C LEU A 42 6.05 23.92 -4.46
N PRO A 43 6.30 24.93 -5.32
CA PRO A 43 5.77 26.27 -5.12
C PRO A 43 4.26 26.32 -5.24
N LYS A 44 3.64 27.22 -4.47
CA LYS A 44 2.23 27.57 -4.59
C LYS A 44 1.96 28.06 -6.01
N LEU A 45 1.17 27.33 -6.79
CA LEU A 45 0.98 27.66 -8.20
C LEU A 45 0.15 28.94 -8.37
N ARG A 46 0.77 29.99 -8.91
CA ARG A 46 0.09 31.11 -9.58
C ARG A 46 0.37 30.95 -11.08
N ARG A 47 -0.70 31.00 -11.89
CA ARG A 47 -0.79 30.50 -13.29
C ARG A 47 0.46 30.64 -14.18
N ASP A 48 1.21 31.76 -14.11
CA ASP A 48 2.34 32.00 -15.04
C ASP A 48 3.74 31.93 -14.38
N ALA A 49 3.88 32.37 -13.12
CA ALA A 49 5.17 32.35 -12.41
C ALA A 49 5.58 30.96 -11.91
N SER A 50 4.64 30.00 -11.90
CA SER A 50 4.90 28.64 -11.41
C SER A 50 5.72 27.78 -12.38
N SER A 51 5.55 27.95 -13.69
CA SER A 51 6.24 27.09 -14.67
C SER A 51 7.75 27.35 -14.70
N GLU A 52 8.16 28.63 -14.70
CA GLU A 52 9.57 28.99 -14.67
C GLU A 52 10.26 28.53 -13.38
N LEU A 53 9.58 28.70 -12.23
CA LEU A 53 10.12 28.26 -10.95
C LEU A 53 10.24 26.73 -10.85
N LEU A 54 9.24 25.98 -11.36
CA LEU A 54 9.31 24.52 -11.44
C LEU A 54 10.47 24.06 -12.33
N ARG A 55 10.70 24.74 -13.46
CA ARG A 55 11.88 24.52 -14.31
C ARG A 55 13.18 24.79 -13.54
N LYS A 56 13.29 25.91 -12.82
CA LYS A 56 14.49 26.24 -12.02
C LYS A 56 14.74 25.23 -10.90
N ILE A 57 13.69 24.71 -10.26
CA ILE A 57 13.80 23.62 -9.28
C ILE A 57 14.34 22.36 -9.96
N ARG A 58 13.74 21.95 -11.09
CA ARG A 58 14.22 20.80 -11.88
C ARG A 58 15.70 20.94 -12.24
N GLU A 59 16.08 22.04 -12.87
CA GLU A 59 17.45 22.32 -13.27
C GLU A 59 18.42 22.29 -12.07
N SER A 60 18.02 22.88 -10.94
CA SER A 60 18.83 22.85 -9.72
C SER A 60 19.06 21.43 -9.18
N LEU A 61 18.05 20.55 -9.25
CA LEU A 61 18.18 19.15 -8.84
C LEU A 61 19.12 18.37 -9.77
N ILE A 62 19.08 18.65 -11.08
CA ILE A 62 20.01 18.04 -12.04
C ILE A 62 21.45 18.48 -11.76
N LEU A 63 21.70 19.76 -11.51
CA LEU A 63 23.05 20.22 -11.17
C LEU A 63 23.54 19.62 -9.85
N LEU A 64 22.63 19.44 -8.89
CA LEU A 64 22.93 18.86 -7.59
C LEU A 64 23.28 17.36 -7.70
N SER A 65 22.67 16.61 -8.63
CA SER A 65 22.99 15.19 -8.82
C SER A 65 24.42 14.95 -9.30
N VAL A 66 24.96 15.86 -10.13
CA VAL A 66 26.36 15.82 -10.59
C VAL A 66 27.33 15.92 -9.39
N VAL A 67 27.05 16.83 -8.45
CA VAL A 67 27.87 16.96 -7.24
C VAL A 67 27.72 15.75 -6.33
N ALA A 68 26.50 15.22 -6.18
CA ALA A 68 26.24 14.02 -5.39
C ALA A 68 27.05 12.81 -5.91
N ALA A 69 27.14 12.64 -7.23
CA ALA A 69 27.91 11.56 -7.85
C ALA A 69 29.44 11.74 -7.73
N ALA A 70 29.93 12.97 -7.74
CA ALA A 70 31.37 13.26 -7.79
C ALA A 70 32.02 13.55 -6.43
N ASP A 71 31.28 14.09 -5.47
CA ASP A 71 31.82 14.62 -4.21
C ASP A 71 30.78 14.61 -3.07
N ARG A 72 30.47 13.40 -2.58
CA ARG A 72 29.48 13.17 -1.52
C ARG A 72 29.65 14.08 -0.28
N PRO A 73 30.84 14.26 0.32
CA PRO A 73 30.99 15.14 1.48
C PRO A 73 30.59 16.58 1.19
N ILE A 74 31.01 17.12 0.03
CA ILE A 74 30.65 18.49 -0.34
C ILE A 74 29.17 18.61 -0.67
N PHE A 75 28.57 17.61 -1.32
CA PHE A 75 27.13 17.57 -1.55
C PHE A 75 26.34 17.72 -0.24
N CYS A 76 26.70 16.96 0.80
CA CYS A 76 26.06 17.08 2.12
C CYS A 76 26.27 18.47 2.75
N ASP A 77 27.47 19.05 2.63
CA ASP A 77 27.73 20.40 3.14
C ASP A 77 26.93 21.47 2.38
N ILE A 78 26.74 21.32 1.06
CA ILE A 78 25.92 22.21 0.24
C ILE A 78 24.44 22.12 0.65
N LEU A 79 23.92 20.90 0.86
CA LEU A 79 22.56 20.71 1.36
C LEU A 79 22.35 21.44 2.69
N ARG A 80 23.29 21.29 3.62
CA ARG A 80 23.22 21.91 4.95
C ARG A 80 23.37 23.42 4.89
N GLU A 81 24.45 23.92 4.28
CA GLU A 81 24.81 25.35 4.35
C GLU A 81 24.09 26.23 3.34
N LYS A 82 23.84 25.71 2.13
CA LYS A 82 23.29 26.51 1.02
C LYS A 82 21.81 26.26 0.80
N CYS A 83 21.35 25.02 0.92
CA CYS A 83 19.94 24.66 0.80
C CYS A 83 19.18 24.70 2.14
N GLY A 84 19.87 24.69 3.28
CA GLY A 84 19.26 24.77 4.60
C GLY A 84 18.50 23.50 4.99
N VAL A 85 19.01 22.34 4.60
CA VAL A 85 18.43 21.04 4.98
C VAL A 85 19.02 20.61 6.32
N ASP A 86 18.15 20.39 7.30
CA ASP A 86 18.52 19.89 8.62
C ASP A 86 18.41 18.35 8.66
N GLY A 87 19.37 17.70 9.32
CA GLY A 87 19.35 16.26 9.58
C GLY A 87 20.70 15.56 9.34
N SER A 88 20.68 14.22 9.52
CA SER A 88 21.81 13.34 9.24
C SER A 88 21.75 12.90 7.77
N PHE A 89 22.91 12.85 7.10
CA PHE A 89 23.04 12.42 5.70
C PHE A 89 23.87 11.12 5.57
N ASN A 90 23.91 10.33 6.64
CA ASN A 90 24.80 9.17 6.74
C ASN A 90 24.43 8.06 5.73
N ASN A 91 23.17 7.99 5.29
CA ASN A 91 22.67 6.97 4.36
C ASN A 91 22.43 7.52 2.94
N PHE A 92 22.97 8.70 2.63
CA PHE A 92 22.78 9.35 1.33
C PHE A 92 23.85 8.90 0.32
N ASP A 93 23.63 7.79 -0.37
CA ASP A 93 24.56 7.26 -1.39
C ASP A 93 24.38 7.91 -2.77
N SER A 94 23.20 8.42 -3.09
CA SER A 94 22.89 9.13 -4.34
C SER A 94 21.72 10.10 -4.19
N LEU A 95 21.52 11.01 -5.14
CA LEU A 95 20.37 11.94 -5.10
C LEU A 95 19.05 11.23 -5.40
N ARG A 96 18.21 11.08 -4.37
CA ARG A 96 16.83 10.57 -4.46
C ARG A 96 15.84 11.61 -3.96
N VAL A 97 14.74 11.79 -4.70
CA VAL A 97 13.78 12.88 -4.42
C VAL A 97 12.32 12.42 -4.36
N ILE A 98 11.57 12.91 -3.38
CA ILE A 98 10.11 12.78 -3.30
C ILE A 98 9.52 14.13 -3.67
N PHE A 99 8.78 14.22 -4.77
CA PHE A 99 8.04 15.42 -5.11
C PHE A 99 6.71 15.43 -4.35
N VAL A 100 6.58 16.35 -3.40
CA VAL A 100 5.33 16.59 -2.65
C VAL A 100 4.49 17.55 -3.46
N LEU A 101 3.41 17.02 -4.05
CA LEU A 101 2.59 17.72 -5.04
C LEU A 101 1.43 18.52 -4.41
N ASP A 102 1.35 18.51 -3.08
CA ASP A 102 0.27 19.15 -2.32
C ASP A 102 0.59 20.59 -1.93
N ASP A 103 -0.43 21.44 -1.98
CA ASP A 103 -0.39 22.78 -1.43
C ASP A 103 -1.36 22.87 -0.25
N HIS A 104 -0.87 22.54 0.95
CA HIS A 104 -1.65 22.56 2.21
C HIS A 104 -2.28 23.92 2.56
N ASN A 105 -1.94 24.98 1.82
CA ASN A 105 -2.29 26.36 2.15
C ASN A 105 -3.04 27.10 1.04
N SER A 106 -3.34 26.48 -0.12
CA SER A 106 -4.10 27.14 -1.18
C SER A 106 -5.51 26.59 -1.30
N ARG A 107 -6.46 27.49 -1.59
CA ARG A 107 -7.87 27.17 -1.89
C ARG A 107 -8.05 26.58 -3.30
N SER A 108 -6.96 26.24 -3.99
CA SER A 108 -6.96 25.74 -5.36
C SER A 108 -6.17 24.46 -5.43
N MET A 109 -6.84 23.33 -5.65
CA MET A 109 -6.17 22.06 -5.87
C MET A 109 -5.46 22.09 -7.23
N PRO A 110 -4.13 22.01 -7.27
CA PRO A 110 -3.43 21.92 -8.53
C PRO A 110 -3.57 20.50 -9.10
N TRP A 111 -3.90 20.37 -10.38
CA TRP A 111 -4.12 19.07 -11.01
C TRP A 111 -2.79 18.30 -11.16
N PRO A 112 -2.72 17.03 -10.74
CA PRO A 112 -1.53 16.19 -10.86
C PRO A 112 -0.85 16.29 -12.23
N GLU A 113 -1.64 16.13 -13.29
CA GLU A 113 -1.17 16.17 -14.66
C GLU A 113 -0.56 17.53 -15.03
N THR A 114 -1.17 18.64 -14.63
CA THR A 114 -0.66 20.00 -14.92
C THR A 114 0.67 20.26 -14.23
N ILE A 115 0.80 19.87 -12.96
CA ILE A 115 2.05 20.08 -12.21
C ILE A 115 3.16 19.19 -12.75
N CYS A 116 2.88 17.90 -12.94
CA CYS A 116 3.84 16.95 -13.47
C CYS A 116 4.26 17.33 -14.90
N LYS A 117 3.35 17.84 -15.74
CA LYS A 117 3.68 18.43 -17.05
C LYS A 117 4.74 19.52 -16.94
N ALA A 118 4.52 20.50 -16.07
CA ALA A 118 5.45 21.63 -15.92
C ALA A 118 6.78 21.20 -15.27
N LEU A 119 6.72 20.38 -14.22
CA LEU A 119 7.88 19.89 -13.48
C LEU A 119 8.73 18.95 -14.34
N LEU A 120 8.11 17.96 -14.98
CA LEU A 120 8.79 16.92 -15.76
C LEU A 120 9.01 17.30 -17.23
N GLY A 121 8.45 18.43 -17.71
CA GLY A 121 8.78 18.97 -19.02
C GLY A 121 8.60 18.03 -20.22
N TRP A 122 7.74 17.02 -20.09
CA TRP A 122 7.63 15.89 -21.04
C TRP A 122 6.86 16.20 -22.32
N ASP A 123 6.29 17.40 -22.47
CA ASP A 123 5.55 17.81 -23.68
C ASP A 123 6.53 18.29 -24.79
N GLY A 124 7.84 18.08 -24.61
CA GLY A 124 8.87 18.44 -25.60
C GLY A 124 9.16 19.95 -25.73
N GLU A 125 8.33 20.82 -25.15
CA GLU A 125 8.48 22.28 -25.17
C GLU A 125 9.34 22.85 -24.03
N ALA A 126 9.83 22.00 -23.13
CA ALA A 126 10.60 22.43 -21.97
C ALA A 126 12.02 22.87 -22.36
N THR A 127 12.14 24.10 -22.84
CA THR A 127 13.43 24.75 -23.12
C THR A 127 14.24 24.86 -21.82
N LEU A 128 15.38 24.16 -21.79
CA LEU A 128 16.39 24.32 -20.75
C LEU A 128 16.95 25.74 -20.82
N SER A 129 17.22 26.35 -19.67
CA SER A 129 17.83 27.68 -19.66
C SER A 129 19.31 27.62 -20.09
N GLU A 130 19.76 28.64 -20.84
CA GLU A 130 21.16 28.72 -21.27
C GLU A 130 22.11 28.74 -20.06
N ASP A 131 21.75 29.48 -19.01
CA ASP A 131 22.49 29.51 -17.74
C ASP A 131 22.64 28.11 -17.12
N PHE A 132 21.63 27.24 -17.25
CA PHE A 132 21.69 25.87 -16.76
C PHE A 132 22.69 25.03 -17.54
N LEU A 133 22.68 25.13 -18.88
CA LEU A 133 23.59 24.37 -19.73
C LEU A 133 25.05 24.74 -19.44
N LEU A 134 25.34 26.04 -19.29
CA LEU A 134 26.67 26.52 -18.91
C LEU A 134 27.10 26.02 -17.53
N ALA A 135 26.20 26.09 -16.54
CA ALA A 135 26.49 25.59 -15.20
C ALA A 135 26.69 24.07 -15.20
N LYS A 136 25.90 23.32 -15.97
CA LYS A 136 26.01 21.86 -16.08
C LYS A 136 27.37 21.46 -16.67
N GLU A 137 27.75 22.07 -17.80
CA GLU A 137 29.02 21.79 -18.47
C GLU A 137 30.23 22.09 -17.55
N GLU A 138 30.17 23.20 -16.80
CA GLU A 138 31.24 23.55 -15.86
C GLU A 138 31.33 22.57 -14.69
N LEU A 139 30.19 22.14 -14.13
CA LEU A 139 30.14 21.13 -13.06
C LEU A 139 30.61 19.76 -13.53
N GLU A 140 30.26 19.35 -14.75
CA GLU A 140 30.74 18.10 -15.36
C GLU A 140 32.25 18.12 -15.52
N LYS A 141 32.85 19.20 -16.02
CA LYS A 141 34.32 19.35 -16.09
C LYS A 141 35.01 19.24 -14.72
N ILE A 142 34.40 19.82 -13.68
CA ILE A 142 34.92 19.72 -12.31
C ILE A 142 34.82 18.28 -11.80
N ALA A 143 33.68 17.63 -12.03
CA ALA A 143 33.42 16.25 -11.65
C ALA A 143 34.35 15.26 -12.36
N GLU A 144 34.53 15.39 -13.68
CA GLU A 144 35.46 14.58 -14.49
C GLU A 144 36.89 14.67 -13.98
N LYS A 145 37.35 15.89 -13.65
CA LYS A 145 38.69 16.09 -13.08
C LYS A 145 38.88 15.38 -11.74
N LYS A 146 37.81 15.21 -10.96
CA LYS A 146 37.85 14.50 -9.68
C LYS A 146 37.71 13.00 -9.81
N LEU A 147 36.79 12.53 -10.65
CA LEU A 147 36.49 11.12 -10.87
C LEU A 147 37.55 10.42 -11.75
N GLY A 148 38.24 11.17 -12.61
CA GLY A 148 39.22 10.64 -13.56
C GLY A 148 38.57 9.96 -14.78
N THR A 149 37.25 10.01 -14.89
CA THR A 149 36.44 9.44 -15.98
C THR A 149 35.35 10.41 -16.39
N LEU A 150 34.79 10.22 -17.59
CA LEU A 150 33.61 10.98 -18.04
C LEU A 150 32.45 10.77 -17.05
N VAL A 151 31.74 11.83 -16.71
CA VAL A 151 30.53 11.73 -15.88
C VAL A 151 29.41 11.15 -16.74
N SER A 152 28.90 9.98 -16.38
CA SER A 152 27.70 9.44 -17.01
C SER A 152 26.48 10.25 -16.60
N ASP A 153 25.45 10.30 -17.46
CA ASP A 153 24.15 10.87 -17.13
C ASP A 153 23.64 10.24 -15.82
N THR A 154 23.73 11.00 -14.73
CA THR A 154 23.46 10.50 -13.38
C THR A 154 21.96 10.39 -13.21
N ALA A 155 21.44 9.17 -13.11
CA ALA A 155 20.03 8.93 -12.83
C ALA A 155 19.62 9.54 -11.48
N ILE A 156 18.46 10.20 -11.46
CA ILE A 156 17.83 10.75 -10.26
C ILE A 156 16.55 9.95 -10.04
N PRO A 157 16.57 8.92 -9.15
CA PRO A 157 15.36 8.23 -8.75
C PRO A 157 14.37 9.22 -8.11
N PHE A 158 13.12 9.17 -8.55
CA PHE A 158 12.08 10.01 -7.96
C PHE A 158 10.82 9.24 -7.59
N CYS A 159 10.16 9.75 -6.57
CA CYS A 159 8.84 9.33 -6.13
C CYS A 159 7.87 10.52 -6.21
N LEU A 160 6.62 10.25 -6.56
CA LEU A 160 5.54 11.24 -6.55
C LEU A 160 4.68 11.03 -5.31
N HIS A 161 4.51 12.07 -4.50
CA HIS A 161 3.63 12.04 -3.33
C HIS A 161 2.40 12.92 -3.58
N PHE A 162 1.22 12.29 -3.49
CA PHE A 162 -0.07 12.93 -3.63
C PHE A 162 -0.88 12.78 -2.33
N ALA A 163 -1.20 13.90 -1.66
CA ALA A 163 -2.03 13.99 -0.47
C ALA A 163 -3.09 15.08 -0.66
N PRO A 164 -4.07 14.87 -1.55
CA PRO A 164 -5.06 15.88 -1.89
C PRO A 164 -5.88 16.31 -0.65
N GLN A 165 -5.84 17.60 -0.34
CA GLN A 165 -6.65 18.24 0.70
C GLN A 165 -7.77 19.06 0.07
N TYR A 166 -8.90 19.22 0.77
CA TYR A 166 -10.05 20.01 0.30
C TYR A 166 -10.67 19.51 -1.03
N ILE A 167 -10.79 18.18 -1.18
CA ILE A 167 -11.43 17.55 -2.35
C ILE A 167 -12.89 17.94 -2.53
N SER A 168 -13.55 18.58 -1.55
CA SER A 168 -14.95 19.02 -1.64
C SER A 168 -15.27 19.92 -2.85
N LEU A 169 -14.27 20.45 -3.56
CA LEU A 169 -14.41 21.29 -4.75
C LEU A 169 -14.27 20.53 -6.08
N VAL A 170 -13.86 19.26 -6.08
CA VAL A 170 -13.55 18.46 -7.29
C VAL A 170 -13.95 17.00 -7.10
N SER A 171 -14.25 16.27 -8.18
CA SER A 171 -14.49 14.82 -8.07
C SER A 171 -13.18 14.06 -7.73
N PRO A 172 -13.11 13.33 -6.60
CA PRO A 172 -11.91 12.53 -6.27
C PRO A 172 -11.57 11.47 -7.32
N GLN A 173 -12.57 10.96 -8.05
CA GLN A 173 -12.36 10.08 -9.20
C GLN A 173 -11.49 10.77 -10.27
N GLN A 174 -11.84 12.00 -10.67
CA GLN A 174 -11.11 12.74 -11.70
C GLN A 174 -9.66 13.02 -11.26
N TYR A 175 -9.45 13.23 -9.97
CA TYR A 175 -8.10 13.40 -9.41
C TYR A 175 -7.27 12.13 -9.60
N LEU A 176 -7.81 10.96 -9.21
CA LEU A 176 -7.13 9.67 -9.40
C LEU A 176 -6.89 9.37 -10.88
N GLU A 177 -7.84 9.66 -11.76
CA GLU A 177 -7.65 9.54 -13.22
C GLU A 177 -6.53 10.45 -13.74
N SER A 178 -6.37 11.65 -13.16
CA SER A 178 -5.24 12.54 -13.47
C SER A 178 -3.92 11.92 -13.03
N VAL A 179 -3.86 11.29 -11.86
CA VAL A 179 -2.69 10.52 -11.41
C VAL A 179 -2.41 9.33 -12.34
N GLN A 180 -3.43 8.59 -12.76
CA GLN A 180 -3.27 7.50 -13.73
C GLN A 180 -2.64 7.98 -15.04
N ARG A 181 -3.08 9.13 -15.58
CA ARG A 181 -2.47 9.74 -16.77
C ARG A 181 -1.02 10.10 -16.52
N VAL A 182 -0.68 10.58 -15.33
CA VAL A 182 0.72 10.85 -14.98
C VAL A 182 1.55 9.58 -14.99
N LEU A 183 1.07 8.52 -14.34
CA LEU A 183 1.75 7.23 -14.27
C LEU A 183 2.01 6.63 -15.66
N LYS A 184 1.01 6.66 -16.55
CA LYS A 184 1.15 6.18 -17.94
C LYS A 184 2.27 6.85 -18.72
N GLN A 185 2.65 8.07 -18.34
CA GLN A 185 3.67 8.86 -19.02
C GLN A 185 5.06 8.74 -18.36
N VAL A 186 5.14 8.62 -17.02
CA VAL A 186 6.43 8.45 -16.32
C VAL A 186 6.92 7.00 -16.29
N MET A 187 6.02 6.02 -16.46
CA MET A 187 6.39 4.62 -16.46
C MET A 187 7.16 4.25 -17.73
N PRO A 188 8.28 3.50 -17.63
CA PRO A 188 9.07 3.13 -18.80
C PRO A 188 8.24 2.23 -19.73
N THR A 189 8.18 2.60 -21.01
CA THR A 189 7.53 1.80 -22.06
C THR A 189 8.30 0.50 -22.29
N ARG A 190 7.60 -0.57 -22.69
CA ARG A 190 8.18 -1.92 -22.91
C ARG A 190 9.42 -1.90 -23.82
N ASP A 191 9.45 -1.01 -24.81
CA ASP A 191 10.57 -0.88 -25.75
C ASP A 191 11.84 -0.33 -25.08
N GLN A 192 11.71 0.59 -24.12
CA GLN A 192 12.86 1.13 -23.38
C GLN A 192 13.47 0.13 -22.40
N VAL A 193 12.64 -0.71 -21.78
CA VAL A 193 13.10 -1.78 -20.86
C VAL A 193 13.80 -2.90 -21.64
N ASN A 194 13.28 -3.27 -22.81
CA ASN A 194 13.87 -4.31 -23.65
C ASN A 194 15.18 -3.85 -24.32
N LYS A 195 15.32 -2.56 -24.64
CA LYS A 195 16.56 -1.99 -25.17
C LYS A 195 17.67 -2.00 -24.11
N LYS A 196 17.38 -1.58 -22.86
CA LYS A 196 18.32 -1.69 -21.72
C LYS A 196 18.70 -3.14 -21.36
N LYS A 197 17.79 -4.10 -21.51
CA LYS A 197 18.12 -5.53 -21.30
C LYS A 197 19.06 -6.09 -22.38
N LYS A 198 18.98 -5.61 -23.61
CA LYS A 198 19.91 -5.99 -24.70
C LYS A 198 21.28 -5.33 -24.54
N GLU A 199 21.33 -4.07 -24.12
CA GLU A 199 22.59 -3.35 -23.87
C GLU A 199 23.38 -3.89 -22.66
N ASN A 200 22.71 -4.54 -21.71
CA ASN A 200 23.34 -5.15 -20.53
C ASN A 200 23.61 -6.66 -20.66
N ALA A 201 23.40 -7.26 -21.82
CA ALA A 201 23.84 -8.62 -22.09
C ALA A 201 25.34 -8.59 -22.46
N PRO A 202 26.17 -9.53 -21.97
CA PRO A 202 27.55 -9.62 -22.41
C PRO A 202 27.58 -10.02 -23.89
N ASP A 203 27.94 -9.08 -24.76
CA ASP A 203 28.12 -9.32 -26.19
C ASP A 203 29.36 -10.20 -26.42
N ASP A 204 29.14 -11.51 -26.53
CA ASP A 204 29.94 -12.36 -27.41
C ASP A 204 29.38 -12.15 -28.82
N HIS A 205 29.93 -11.18 -29.55
CA HIS A 205 30.22 -11.27 -30.99
C HIS A 205 30.68 -9.91 -31.54
N HIS A 206 31.94 -9.87 -31.98
CA HIS A 206 32.45 -8.85 -32.89
C HIS A 206 31.58 -8.79 -34.15
N ASN A 207 30.99 -7.63 -34.43
CA ASN A 207 30.85 -7.19 -35.80
C ASN A 207 30.91 -5.66 -35.89
N ASP A 208 31.98 -5.19 -36.51
CA ASP A 208 32.17 -3.81 -36.92
C ASP A 208 31.11 -3.45 -37.97
N ASN A 209 30.19 -2.55 -37.62
CA ASN A 209 29.64 -1.58 -38.54
C ASN A 209 29.25 -0.33 -37.75
N GLN A 210 30.11 0.68 -37.88
CA GLN A 210 29.91 2.03 -37.39
C GLN A 210 28.76 2.70 -38.15
N ASP A 211 27.58 2.71 -37.56
CA ASP A 211 26.64 3.81 -37.77
C ASP A 211 26.87 4.84 -36.65
N ASN A 212 27.56 5.92 -37.02
CA ASN A 212 27.75 7.11 -36.19
C ASN A 212 26.41 7.85 -36.02
N GLU A 213 25.51 7.33 -35.20
CA GLU A 213 24.53 8.16 -34.51
C GLU A 213 25.28 8.94 -33.43
N HIS A 214 25.41 10.25 -33.64
CA HIS A 214 25.90 11.17 -32.61
C HIS A 214 25.04 10.97 -31.36
N GLY A 215 25.65 10.41 -30.30
CA GLY A 215 25.04 10.22 -29.00
C GLY A 215 24.59 11.55 -28.42
N GLY A 216 23.34 11.92 -28.68
CA GLY A 216 22.63 12.92 -27.91
C GLY A 216 22.45 12.35 -26.51
N GLY A 217 23.29 12.80 -25.57
CA GLY A 217 23.16 12.47 -24.14
C GLY A 217 21.72 12.66 -23.70
N CYS A 218 21.21 11.73 -22.88
CA CYS A 218 19.83 11.77 -22.46
C CYS A 218 19.69 12.92 -21.46
N LEU A 219 19.23 14.08 -21.93
CA LEU A 219 19.03 15.30 -21.13
C LEU A 219 18.06 15.12 -19.95
N TRP A 220 17.45 13.94 -19.82
CA TRP A 220 16.42 13.60 -18.85
C TRP A 220 16.93 12.56 -17.83
N PRO A 221 17.48 12.98 -16.68
CA PRO A 221 18.05 12.06 -15.69
C PRO A 221 17.01 11.44 -14.75
N PHE A 222 15.75 11.89 -14.76
CA PHE A 222 14.74 11.44 -13.79
C PHE A 222 14.23 10.02 -14.10
N VAL A 223 14.37 9.12 -13.13
CA VAL A 223 13.90 7.74 -13.22
C VAL A 223 12.76 7.52 -12.23
N PHE A 224 11.56 7.24 -12.75
CA PHE A 224 10.41 6.99 -11.89
C PHE A 224 10.60 5.70 -11.11
N GLU A 225 10.44 5.77 -9.79
CA GLU A 225 10.59 4.61 -8.91
C GLU A 225 9.28 4.18 -8.28
N ALA A 226 8.50 5.11 -7.73
CA ALA A 226 7.27 4.80 -7.03
C ALA A 226 6.32 5.98 -6.93
N VAL A 227 5.07 5.70 -6.55
CA VAL A 227 4.09 6.68 -6.10
C VAL A 227 3.75 6.46 -4.61
N GLN A 228 3.41 7.54 -3.92
CA GLN A 228 2.79 7.56 -2.60
C GLN A 228 1.43 8.26 -2.72
N LEU A 229 0.39 7.62 -2.21
CA LEU A 229 -0.97 8.12 -2.26
C LEU A 229 -1.52 8.23 -0.85
N ASN A 230 -1.80 9.45 -0.41
CA ASN A 230 -2.49 9.71 0.85
C ASN A 230 -3.93 10.12 0.58
N LEU A 231 -4.86 9.18 0.74
CA LEU A 231 -6.28 9.37 0.44
C LEU A 231 -7.11 9.60 1.70
N ARG A 232 -6.51 9.97 2.83
CA ARG A 232 -7.19 10.11 4.13
C ARG A 232 -8.44 10.99 4.10
N GLU A 233 -8.38 12.11 3.38
CA GLU A 233 -9.47 13.09 3.28
C GLU A 233 -10.50 12.73 2.20
N ILE A 234 -10.36 11.57 1.55
CA ILE A 234 -11.23 11.14 0.46
C ILE A 234 -12.31 10.21 0.99
N GLU A 235 -13.54 10.42 0.54
CA GLU A 235 -14.60 9.45 0.75
C GLU A 235 -14.47 8.31 -0.28
N LEU A 236 -14.16 7.09 0.19
CA LEU A 236 -14.05 5.91 -0.68
C LEU A 236 -15.45 5.47 -1.13
N LYS A 237 -15.91 5.95 -2.29
CA LYS A 237 -17.14 5.51 -2.98
C LYS A 237 -16.81 4.58 -4.14
N GLU A 238 -17.83 4.02 -4.80
CA GLU A 238 -17.67 3.17 -5.98
C GLU A 238 -16.71 3.75 -7.02
N SER A 239 -16.93 5.00 -7.44
CA SER A 239 -16.10 5.63 -8.49
C SER A 239 -14.64 5.81 -8.08
N VAL A 240 -14.39 6.07 -6.80
CA VAL A 240 -13.05 6.21 -6.24
C VAL A 240 -12.38 4.84 -6.11
N ALA A 241 -13.12 3.83 -5.63
CA ALA A 241 -12.63 2.46 -5.50
C ALA A 241 -12.22 1.89 -6.87
N ARG A 242 -13.04 2.07 -7.91
CA ARG A 242 -12.68 1.67 -9.29
C ARG A 242 -11.49 2.43 -9.84
N ALA A 243 -11.45 3.75 -9.67
CA ALA A 243 -10.31 4.55 -10.16
C ALA A 243 -9.00 4.16 -9.44
N LEU A 244 -9.06 3.80 -8.15
CA LEU A 244 -7.92 3.31 -7.38
C LEU A 244 -7.51 1.90 -7.80
N GLU A 245 -8.47 0.99 -7.99
CA GLU A 245 -8.23 -0.35 -8.54
C GLU A 245 -7.51 -0.23 -9.89
N GLU A 246 -8.05 0.54 -10.83
CA GLU A 246 -7.43 0.76 -12.14
C GLU A 246 -6.01 1.33 -12.03
N LEU A 247 -5.78 2.28 -11.12
CA LEU A 247 -4.46 2.85 -10.86
C LEU A 247 -3.48 1.78 -10.37
N VAL A 248 -3.90 0.96 -9.40
CA VAL A 248 -3.11 -0.17 -8.89
C VAL A 248 -2.97 -1.26 -9.97
N MET A 249 -3.87 -1.36 -10.94
CA MET A 249 -3.70 -2.32 -12.04
C MET A 249 -2.79 -1.81 -13.17
N LEU A 250 -2.34 -0.54 -13.15
CA LEU A 250 -1.38 -0.01 -14.14
C LEU A 250 0.03 -0.64 -14.07
N GLY A 251 0.37 -1.28 -12.95
CA GLY A 251 1.68 -1.88 -12.71
C GLY A 251 2.76 -0.93 -12.17
N ALA A 252 2.39 0.28 -11.73
CA ALA A 252 3.30 1.22 -11.07
C ALA A 252 3.61 0.75 -9.64
N LYS A 253 4.85 0.89 -9.16
CA LYS A 253 5.13 0.63 -7.75
C LYS A 253 4.42 1.67 -6.87
N VAL A 254 3.61 1.22 -5.92
CA VAL A 254 2.97 2.07 -4.91
C VAL A 254 3.68 1.83 -3.59
N SER A 255 4.60 2.72 -3.23
CA SER A 255 5.43 2.54 -2.03
C SER A 255 4.63 2.71 -0.73
N CYS A 256 3.61 3.56 -0.74
CA CYS A 256 2.72 3.78 0.40
C CYS A 256 1.34 4.20 -0.10
N LEU A 257 0.30 3.54 0.42
CA LEU A 257 -1.11 3.85 0.17
C LEU A 257 -1.83 4.03 1.50
N GLN A 258 -2.29 5.25 1.77
CA GLN A 258 -3.13 5.54 2.93
C GLN A 258 -4.61 5.50 2.54
N LEU A 259 -5.36 4.60 3.14
CA LEU A 259 -6.76 4.33 2.83
C LEU A 259 -7.70 4.87 3.92
N PRO A 260 -8.77 5.58 3.54
CA PRO A 260 -9.86 5.93 4.44
C PRO A 260 -10.83 4.74 4.55
N LEU A 261 -11.12 4.29 5.77
CA LEU A 261 -12.03 3.17 6.04
C LEU A 261 -13.31 3.58 6.78
N LYS A 262 -13.66 4.87 6.81
CA LYS A 262 -14.96 5.32 7.33
C LYS A 262 -16.11 4.70 6.56
N TRP A 263 -17.25 4.63 7.21
CA TRP A 263 -18.51 4.28 6.55
C TRP A 263 -18.87 5.33 5.49
N THR A 264 -19.27 4.87 4.31
CA THR A 264 -19.73 5.70 3.19
C THR A 264 -20.84 4.96 2.45
N ASP A 265 -21.78 5.71 1.91
CA ASP A 265 -22.85 5.18 1.07
C ASP A 265 -22.27 4.60 -0.24
N PHE A 266 -22.17 3.28 -0.34
CA PHE A 266 -21.90 2.60 -1.61
C PHE A 266 -23.23 2.29 -2.29
N PHE A 267 -23.62 3.13 -3.24
CA PHE A 267 -24.73 2.84 -4.14
C PHE A 267 -24.18 2.59 -5.54
N SER A 268 -24.39 1.38 -6.05
CA SER A 268 -24.15 1.03 -7.44
C SER A 268 -25.48 0.82 -8.14
N SER A 269 -25.64 1.44 -9.32
CA SER A 269 -26.87 1.33 -10.11
C SER A 269 -26.92 0.07 -10.99
N SER A 270 -25.78 -0.65 -11.14
CA SER A 270 -25.63 -1.72 -12.13
C SER A 270 -24.98 -3.00 -11.61
N GLU A 271 -24.36 -2.97 -10.43
CA GLU A 271 -23.59 -4.09 -9.83
C GLU A 271 -23.84 -4.13 -8.31
N CYS A 272 -23.40 -5.20 -7.64
CA CYS A 272 -23.42 -5.26 -6.19
C CYS A 272 -22.65 -4.09 -5.56
N SER A 273 -23.23 -3.42 -4.56
CA SER A 273 -22.68 -2.18 -3.98
C SER A 273 -21.28 -2.34 -3.41
N ARG A 274 -20.95 -3.52 -2.88
CA ARG A 274 -19.67 -3.80 -2.21
C ARG A 274 -18.61 -4.35 -3.16
N GLN A 275 -18.98 -4.77 -4.37
CA GLN A 275 -18.05 -5.39 -5.31
C GLN A 275 -16.88 -4.47 -5.70
N PRO A 276 -17.10 -3.19 -6.08
CA PRO A 276 -16.00 -2.28 -6.42
C PRO A 276 -14.99 -2.09 -5.28
N LEU A 277 -15.47 -2.10 -4.02
CA LEU A 277 -14.60 -1.97 -2.86
C LEU A 277 -13.76 -3.23 -2.65
N ALA A 278 -14.37 -4.41 -2.78
CA ALA A 278 -13.68 -5.68 -2.63
C ALA A 278 -12.61 -5.87 -3.72
N GLU A 279 -12.95 -5.58 -4.98
CA GLU A 279 -12.01 -5.60 -6.10
C GLU A 279 -10.82 -4.66 -5.85
N CYS A 280 -11.09 -3.45 -5.34
CA CYS A 280 -10.06 -2.50 -4.94
C CYS A 280 -9.13 -3.05 -3.85
N PHE A 281 -9.67 -3.61 -2.75
CA PHE A 281 -8.83 -4.20 -1.69
C PHE A 281 -8.01 -5.39 -2.17
N LEU A 282 -8.58 -6.23 -3.04
CA LEU A 282 -7.86 -7.36 -3.63
C LEU A 282 -6.72 -6.87 -4.54
N ALA A 283 -6.95 -5.84 -5.36
CA ALA A 283 -5.91 -5.21 -6.17
C ALA A 283 -4.80 -4.63 -5.29
N VAL A 284 -5.16 -3.90 -4.23
CA VAL A 284 -4.21 -3.32 -3.26
C VAL A 284 -3.38 -4.39 -2.55
N SER A 285 -4.01 -5.50 -2.14
CA SER A 285 -3.34 -6.59 -1.41
C SER A 285 -2.35 -7.41 -2.26
N GLY A 286 -2.32 -7.16 -3.58
CA GLY A 286 -1.29 -7.69 -4.45
C GLY A 286 -1.75 -8.18 -5.81
N GLY A 287 -3.01 -7.94 -6.20
CA GLY A 287 -3.56 -8.48 -7.44
C GLY A 287 -3.70 -10.00 -7.36
N GLY A 288 -4.41 -10.64 -8.29
CA GLY A 288 -4.59 -12.09 -8.14
C GLY A 288 -5.28 -12.82 -9.27
N PRO A 289 -5.19 -14.17 -9.25
CA PRO A 289 -6.39 -14.97 -9.49
C PRO A 289 -7.52 -14.52 -8.54
N ARG A 290 -7.18 -14.06 -7.33
CA ARG A 290 -8.10 -13.52 -6.31
C ARG A 290 -8.88 -12.28 -6.80
N THR A 291 -8.27 -11.36 -7.55
CA THR A 291 -9.02 -10.22 -8.14
C THR A 291 -9.96 -10.63 -9.27
N ARG A 292 -9.80 -11.85 -9.81
CA ARG A 292 -10.64 -12.40 -10.88
C ARG A 292 -11.81 -13.22 -10.36
N LEU A 293 -11.93 -13.43 -9.04
CA LEU A 293 -12.96 -14.31 -8.45
C LEU A 293 -14.39 -13.92 -8.86
N PHE A 294 -14.68 -12.62 -8.93
CA PHE A 294 -16.02 -12.08 -9.19
C PHE A 294 -16.06 -11.09 -10.37
N SER A 295 -14.90 -10.83 -10.99
CA SER A 295 -14.78 -9.77 -12.00
C SER A 295 -14.63 -10.35 -13.41
N SER A 296 -15.72 -10.32 -14.18
CA SER A 296 -15.69 -10.67 -15.61
C SER A 296 -14.87 -9.68 -16.46
N ARG A 297 -14.62 -8.46 -15.95
CA ARG A 297 -13.80 -7.43 -16.60
C ARG A 297 -12.37 -7.89 -16.84
N MET A 298 -11.87 -8.78 -15.97
CA MET A 298 -10.50 -9.30 -16.00
C MET A 298 -10.39 -10.68 -16.68
N ALA A 299 -11.50 -11.28 -17.10
CA ALA A 299 -11.57 -12.67 -17.60
C ALA A 299 -11.06 -12.87 -19.06
N LYS A 300 -10.56 -11.82 -19.72
CA LYS A 300 -9.88 -11.96 -21.02
C LYS A 300 -8.39 -12.27 -20.79
N GLU A 301 -8.07 -13.54 -20.59
CA GLU A 301 -6.68 -14.01 -20.70
C GLU A 301 -6.13 -13.82 -22.13
N PRO A 302 -4.81 -13.66 -22.26
CA PRO A 302 -4.02 -14.86 -22.51
C PRO A 302 -2.98 -15.09 -21.42
N TYR A 303 -2.94 -16.34 -20.98
CA TYR A 303 -1.89 -16.97 -20.21
C TYR A 303 -0.53 -16.78 -20.90
N ASP A 304 0.16 -15.67 -20.64
CA ASP A 304 1.54 -15.47 -21.05
C ASP A 304 2.42 -15.69 -19.82
N LYS A 305 3.34 -16.65 -19.90
CA LYS A 305 4.23 -17.09 -18.80
C LYS A 305 5.24 -16.02 -18.33
N ASN A 306 5.07 -14.78 -18.77
CA ASN A 306 5.95 -13.66 -18.48
C ASN A 306 5.21 -12.65 -17.58
N GLU A 307 5.42 -12.78 -16.27
CA GLU A 307 5.25 -11.75 -15.24
C GLU A 307 4.19 -10.67 -15.57
N GLU A 308 2.91 -10.98 -15.32
CA GLU A 308 1.90 -9.92 -15.27
C GLU A 308 2.32 -8.90 -14.18
N ARG A 309 2.62 -7.67 -14.61
CA ARG A 309 3.00 -6.57 -13.71
C ARG A 309 1.76 -6.10 -12.95
N TRP A 310 1.41 -6.77 -11.88
CA TRP A 310 0.50 -6.18 -10.91
C TRP A 310 1.28 -5.12 -10.12
N SER A 311 0.66 -3.98 -9.85
CA SER A 311 1.35 -2.98 -9.03
C SER A 311 1.64 -3.56 -7.67
N ARG A 312 2.87 -3.34 -7.22
CA ARG A 312 3.28 -3.74 -5.89
C ARG A 312 2.98 -2.60 -4.93
N VAL A 313 1.83 -2.67 -4.26
CA VAL A 313 1.58 -1.85 -3.05
C VAL A 313 2.43 -2.42 -1.93
N GLU A 314 3.40 -1.65 -1.43
CA GLU A 314 4.35 -2.13 -0.42
C GLU A 314 3.91 -1.84 1.01
N ALA A 315 3.28 -0.69 1.25
CA ALA A 315 2.77 -0.30 2.56
C ALA A 315 1.31 0.17 2.46
N VAL A 316 0.48 -0.32 3.38
CA VAL A 316 -0.90 0.14 3.57
C VAL A 316 -0.99 0.85 4.91
N VAL A 317 -1.50 2.07 4.90
CA VAL A 317 -1.69 2.90 6.09
C VAL A 317 -3.18 3.14 6.29
N VAL A 318 -3.67 2.88 7.51
CA VAL A 318 -5.02 3.23 7.94
C VAL A 318 -4.87 4.16 9.13
N ASN A 319 -5.14 5.45 8.91
CA ASN A 319 -5.08 6.48 9.95
C ASN A 319 -6.41 7.20 10.00
N ASP A 320 -7.34 6.62 10.75
CA ASP A 320 -8.66 7.17 10.90
C ASP A 320 -9.29 6.85 12.25
N VAL A 321 -10.18 7.74 12.68
CA VAL A 321 -11.06 7.54 13.83
C VAL A 321 -12.46 7.28 13.26
N ASP A 322 -13.20 6.31 13.81
CA ASP A 322 -14.52 5.85 13.32
C ASP A 322 -14.47 4.98 12.05
N ILE A 323 -13.59 3.97 12.05
CA ILE A 323 -13.49 2.98 10.98
C ILE A 323 -14.70 2.04 11.01
N ASP A 324 -15.29 1.81 9.84
CA ASP A 324 -16.36 0.84 9.65
C ASP A 324 -15.84 -0.60 9.81
N ASP A 325 -16.46 -1.35 10.72
CA ASP A 325 -16.08 -2.73 11.04
C ASP A 325 -16.13 -3.64 9.81
N ARG A 326 -17.08 -3.41 8.90
CA ARG A 326 -17.25 -4.23 7.69
C ARG A 326 -16.10 -4.02 6.72
N ARG A 327 -15.69 -2.76 6.52
CA ARG A 327 -14.53 -2.41 5.68
C ARG A 327 -13.23 -2.91 6.28
N PHE A 328 -13.10 -2.81 7.60
CA PHE A 328 -11.92 -3.34 8.29
C PHE A 328 -11.82 -4.86 8.14
N ALA A 329 -12.92 -5.59 8.32
CA ALA A 329 -13.00 -7.04 8.08
C ALA A 329 -12.70 -7.38 6.62
N ALA A 330 -13.27 -6.64 5.67
CA ALA A 330 -12.99 -6.78 4.25
C ALA A 330 -11.50 -6.60 3.91
N LEU A 331 -10.86 -5.54 4.43
CA LEU A 331 -9.42 -5.32 4.27
C LEU A 331 -8.60 -6.47 4.88
N CYS A 332 -8.91 -6.89 6.12
CA CYS A 332 -8.23 -7.99 6.79
C CYS A 332 -8.35 -9.31 6.01
N SER A 333 -9.55 -9.61 5.50
CA SER A 333 -9.78 -10.81 4.67
C SER A 333 -8.97 -10.80 3.37
N ALA A 334 -8.77 -9.63 2.76
CA ALA A 334 -7.89 -9.46 1.60
C ALA A 334 -6.42 -9.68 2.00
N LEU A 335 -5.98 -9.05 3.10
CA LEU A 335 -4.60 -9.09 3.60
C LEU A 335 -4.10 -10.49 3.99
N ARG A 336 -5.00 -11.39 4.40
CA ARG A 336 -4.66 -12.80 4.73
C ARG A 336 -3.85 -13.48 3.62
N GLY A 337 -4.16 -13.21 2.36
CA GLY A 337 -3.45 -13.75 1.20
C GLY A 337 -2.75 -12.65 0.38
N ALA A 338 -2.31 -11.57 1.03
CA ALA A 338 -1.56 -10.52 0.36
C ALA A 338 -0.20 -11.02 -0.14
N SER A 339 0.21 -10.58 -1.33
CA SER A 339 1.48 -10.97 -1.96
C SER A 339 2.48 -9.81 -2.10
N SER A 340 1.98 -8.57 -2.12
CA SER A 340 2.77 -7.35 -2.33
C SER A 340 3.03 -6.55 -1.07
N VAL A 341 2.04 -6.51 -0.15
CA VAL A 341 2.01 -5.63 1.03
C VAL A 341 2.97 -6.18 2.07
N ARG A 342 3.98 -5.40 2.42
CA ARG A 342 5.02 -5.76 3.39
C ARG A 342 4.85 -5.05 4.72
N GLU A 343 4.19 -3.90 4.70
CA GLU A 343 3.97 -3.09 5.88
C GLU A 343 2.50 -2.70 6.03
N LEU A 344 2.00 -2.87 7.25
CA LEU A 344 0.69 -2.40 7.67
C LEU A 344 0.87 -1.41 8.83
N VAL A 345 0.35 -0.20 8.65
CA VAL A 345 0.35 0.85 9.67
C VAL A 345 -1.09 1.15 10.07
N LEU A 346 -1.40 0.99 11.35
CA LEU A 346 -2.70 1.24 11.95
C LEU A 346 -2.54 2.37 12.97
N GLU A 347 -3.13 3.53 12.70
CA GLU A 347 -3.08 4.71 13.58
C GLU A 347 -4.49 5.07 14.05
N SER A 348 -4.71 4.99 15.37
CA SER A 348 -5.99 5.31 16.03
C SER A 348 -7.20 4.49 15.57
N VAL A 349 -6.96 3.34 14.95
CA VAL A 349 -7.96 2.42 14.39
C VAL A 349 -8.90 1.88 15.45
N PHE A 350 -8.41 1.71 16.69
CA PHE A 350 -9.15 1.13 17.80
C PHE A 350 -9.56 2.17 18.85
N ALA A 351 -9.23 3.44 18.65
CA ALA A 351 -9.27 4.47 19.69
C ALA A 351 -10.69 4.82 20.18
N GLN A 352 -11.72 4.71 19.32
CA GLN A 352 -13.11 5.05 19.63
C GLN A 352 -14.03 3.84 19.79
N ASP A 353 -13.51 2.63 19.64
CA ASP A 353 -14.33 1.42 19.65
C ASP A 353 -14.78 1.05 21.05
N THR A 354 -16.04 0.62 21.17
CA THR A 354 -16.51 -0.06 22.38
C THR A 354 -15.92 -1.47 22.47
N ARG A 355 -15.97 -2.08 23.67
CA ARG A 355 -15.29 -3.35 23.99
C ARG A 355 -15.54 -4.48 22.97
N GLY A 356 -16.79 -4.67 22.53
CA GLY A 356 -17.17 -5.73 21.59
C GLY A 356 -16.59 -5.53 20.18
N PRO A 357 -16.95 -4.44 19.47
CA PRO A 357 -16.39 -4.07 18.17
C PRO A 357 -14.85 -4.08 18.14
N ARG A 358 -14.23 -3.54 19.20
CA ARG A 358 -12.78 -3.53 19.36
C ARG A 358 -12.20 -4.94 19.36
N ALA A 359 -12.75 -5.84 20.20
CA ALA A 359 -12.32 -7.23 20.26
C ALA A 359 -12.48 -7.93 18.89
N LEU A 360 -13.59 -7.68 18.18
CA LEU A 360 -13.81 -8.24 16.85
C LEU A 360 -12.80 -7.73 15.82
N LYS A 361 -12.48 -6.42 15.80
CA LYS A 361 -11.43 -5.89 14.92
C LYS A 361 -10.08 -6.55 15.21
N TRP A 362 -9.73 -6.74 16.48
CA TRP A 362 -8.51 -7.47 16.85
C TRP A 362 -8.53 -8.92 16.37
N LYS A 363 -9.66 -9.61 16.43
CA LYS A 363 -9.80 -10.96 15.86
C LYS A 363 -9.57 -10.96 14.35
N TRP A 364 -10.16 -10.02 13.60
CA TRP A 364 -9.94 -9.89 12.15
C TRP A 364 -8.48 -9.60 11.79
N LEU A 365 -7.83 -8.71 12.55
CA LEU A 365 -6.41 -8.42 12.37
C LEU A 365 -5.55 -9.66 12.66
N ALA A 366 -5.85 -10.37 13.75
CA ALA A 366 -5.14 -11.59 14.10
C ALA A 366 -5.35 -12.70 13.06
N TYR A 367 -6.55 -12.79 12.49
CA TYR A 367 -6.86 -13.73 11.41
C TYR A 367 -6.14 -13.39 10.10
N ALA A 368 -5.90 -12.11 9.83
CA ALA A 368 -5.14 -11.71 8.65
C ALA A 368 -3.64 -12.00 8.78
N LEU A 369 -3.07 -11.81 9.97
CA LEU A 369 -1.62 -11.74 10.16
C LEU A 369 -1.00 -12.95 10.89
N PHE A 370 -1.77 -13.62 11.76
CA PHE A 370 -1.23 -14.59 12.72
C PHE A 370 -1.74 -16.03 12.54
N THR A 371 -2.71 -16.26 11.67
CA THR A 371 -3.16 -17.63 11.40
C THR A 371 -2.33 -18.24 10.27
N PRO A 372 -1.76 -19.43 10.47
CA PRO A 372 -1.09 -20.15 9.38
C PRO A 372 -2.14 -20.56 8.32
N ASN A 373 -1.78 -20.45 7.03
CA ASN A 373 -2.55 -20.95 5.88
C ASN A 373 -1.62 -21.14 4.66
N ASN A 374 -2.11 -21.84 3.64
CA ASN A 374 -1.53 -21.98 2.31
C ASN A 374 -1.42 -20.61 1.61
N GLU A 375 -2.41 -19.74 1.80
CA GLU A 375 -2.38 -18.34 1.36
C GLU A 375 -1.72 -17.49 2.46
N ARG A 376 -0.42 -17.20 2.31
CA ARG A 376 0.35 -16.46 3.32
C ARG A 376 0.22 -14.96 3.09
N SER A 377 0.07 -14.20 4.16
CA SER A 377 0.22 -12.75 4.10
C SER A 377 1.70 -12.39 3.92
N SER A 378 1.98 -11.48 2.99
CA SER A 378 3.32 -10.93 2.78
C SER A 378 3.72 -9.86 3.80
N VAL A 379 2.81 -9.49 4.72
CA VAL A 379 3.03 -8.44 5.72
C VAL A 379 4.06 -8.92 6.74
N LYS A 380 5.13 -8.15 6.89
CA LYS A 380 6.25 -8.43 7.81
C LYS A 380 6.43 -7.37 8.87
N LYS A 381 6.12 -6.11 8.52
CA LYS A 381 6.16 -4.97 9.42
C LYS A 381 4.75 -4.57 9.83
N LEU A 382 4.51 -4.49 11.13
CA LEU A 382 3.25 -4.03 11.72
C LEU A 382 3.55 -2.84 12.63
N VAL A 383 2.88 -1.71 12.36
CA VAL A 383 2.95 -0.51 13.20
C VAL A 383 1.56 -0.25 13.74
N ILE A 384 1.42 -0.20 15.06
CA ILE A 384 0.16 0.10 15.74
C ILE A 384 0.37 1.30 16.65
N THR A 385 -0.36 2.36 16.39
CA THR A 385 -0.37 3.59 17.21
C THR A 385 -1.73 3.73 17.85
N GLU A 386 -1.84 3.30 19.11
CA GLU A 386 -3.08 3.25 19.86
C GLU A 386 -2.89 3.79 21.28
N PRO A 387 -3.91 4.42 21.87
CA PRO A 387 -3.77 5.01 23.20
C PRO A 387 -3.42 3.95 24.26
N GLU A 388 -4.09 2.81 24.29
CA GLU A 388 -3.87 1.73 25.27
C GLU A 388 -4.12 0.36 24.61
N LEU A 389 -3.32 -0.66 24.95
CA LEU A 389 -3.58 -2.07 24.66
C LEU A 389 -4.29 -2.72 25.87
N LEU A 390 -5.44 -3.37 25.66
CA LEU A 390 -6.28 -3.91 26.73
C LEU A 390 -6.14 -5.43 26.86
N ALA A 391 -6.46 -5.98 28.04
CA ALA A 391 -6.50 -7.43 28.26
C ALA A 391 -7.49 -8.15 27.33
N ASP A 392 -8.60 -7.50 27.00
CA ASP A 392 -9.58 -8.05 26.05
C ASP A 392 -9.05 -8.11 24.62
N ASP A 393 -8.18 -7.16 24.23
CA ASP A 393 -7.52 -7.18 22.92
C ASP A 393 -6.60 -8.40 22.81
N VAL A 394 -5.83 -8.67 23.87
CA VAL A 394 -4.94 -9.83 23.92
C VAL A 394 -5.72 -11.14 23.99
N ALA A 395 -6.83 -11.18 24.72
CA ALA A 395 -7.73 -12.33 24.74
C ALA A 395 -8.34 -12.59 23.35
N ALA A 396 -8.75 -11.55 22.63
CA ALA A 396 -9.24 -11.65 21.26
C ALA A 396 -8.19 -12.25 20.32
N ILE A 397 -6.94 -11.76 20.38
CA ILE A 397 -5.83 -12.34 19.59
C ILE A 397 -5.60 -13.81 19.97
N ALA A 398 -5.60 -14.12 21.26
CA ALA A 398 -5.38 -15.49 21.75
C ALA A 398 -6.41 -16.46 21.17
N THR A 399 -7.70 -16.11 21.18
CA THR A 399 -8.76 -16.99 20.63
C THR A 399 -8.48 -17.41 19.19
N ILE A 400 -7.99 -16.49 18.35
CA ILE A 400 -7.65 -16.78 16.96
C ILE A 400 -6.38 -17.61 16.84
N VAL A 401 -5.30 -17.20 17.51
CA VAL A 401 -3.97 -17.84 17.37
C VAL A 401 -3.97 -19.28 17.90
N SER A 402 -4.75 -19.57 18.94
CA SER A 402 -4.85 -20.91 19.51
C SER A 402 -5.93 -21.80 18.87
N SER A 403 -6.81 -21.24 18.04
CA SER A 403 -7.94 -22.01 17.47
C SER A 403 -7.49 -22.92 16.33
N CYS A 404 -8.06 -24.13 16.30
CA CYS A 404 -7.94 -25.04 15.16
C CYS A 404 -8.82 -24.59 13.97
N LYS A 405 -9.86 -23.80 14.24
CA LYS A 405 -10.81 -23.30 13.25
C LYS A 405 -10.95 -21.77 13.39
N PRO A 406 -9.90 -21.00 13.05
CA PRO A 406 -9.84 -19.57 13.35
C PRO A 406 -10.91 -18.74 12.62
N ALA A 407 -11.43 -19.20 11.47
CA ALA A 407 -12.53 -18.54 10.77
C ALA A 407 -13.85 -18.55 11.57
N GLN A 408 -14.07 -19.58 12.40
CA GLN A 408 -15.29 -19.69 13.22
C GLN A 408 -15.26 -18.72 14.41
N GLU A 409 -14.07 -18.39 14.91
CA GLU A 409 -13.91 -17.43 16.01
C GLU A 409 -14.24 -15.99 15.62
N LEU A 410 -14.29 -15.68 14.32
CA LEU A 410 -14.70 -14.39 13.77
C LEU A 410 -16.22 -14.18 13.85
N LEU A 411 -16.98 -15.22 14.20
CA LEU A 411 -18.42 -15.15 14.39
C LEU A 411 -18.76 -14.42 15.70
N ASP A 412 -18.93 -13.11 15.66
CA ASP A 412 -19.50 -12.33 16.77
C ASP A 412 -20.83 -11.68 16.35
N PRO A 413 -21.87 -11.71 17.20
CA PRO A 413 -23.21 -11.14 16.96
C PRO A 413 -23.31 -9.66 16.57
N LEU A 414 -22.21 -8.92 16.39
CA LEU A 414 -22.22 -7.58 15.79
C LEU A 414 -22.91 -7.50 14.42
N TRP A 415 -23.17 -8.66 13.79
CA TRP A 415 -23.78 -8.78 12.47
C TRP A 415 -25.23 -9.30 12.50
N ALA A 416 -25.77 -9.59 13.69
CA ALA A 416 -27.18 -9.85 13.90
C ALA A 416 -27.52 -9.72 15.40
N ASP A 417 -28.18 -8.62 15.79
CA ASP A 417 -28.86 -8.50 17.10
C ASP A 417 -29.85 -9.67 17.35
N HIS A 418 -30.21 -10.41 16.30
CA HIS A 418 -31.07 -11.60 16.36
C HIS A 418 -30.35 -12.93 16.73
N GLU A 419 -29.02 -13.02 16.65
CA GLU A 419 -28.28 -14.29 16.91
C GLU A 419 -27.90 -14.51 18.38
N VAL A 420 -27.83 -13.43 19.18
CA VAL A 420 -27.51 -13.49 20.63
C VAL A 420 -28.48 -14.41 21.39
N SER A 421 -29.74 -14.46 20.95
CA SER A 421 -30.79 -15.28 21.58
C SER A 421 -30.74 -16.77 21.24
N GLN A 422 -30.10 -17.15 20.13
CA GLN A 422 -29.97 -18.54 19.68
C GLN A 422 -28.75 -19.21 20.33
N ARG A 423 -27.61 -18.52 20.41
CA ARG A 423 -26.36 -19.09 20.99
C ARG A 423 -26.40 -19.28 22.52
N ILE A 424 -27.12 -18.43 23.25
CA ILE A 424 -27.36 -18.63 24.71
C ILE A 424 -28.11 -19.95 24.97
N LYS A 425 -28.91 -20.44 24.01
CA LYS A 425 -29.58 -21.75 24.11
C LYS A 425 -28.67 -22.91 23.73
N GLN A 426 -27.72 -22.72 22.82
CA GLN A 426 -26.78 -23.74 22.36
C GLN A 426 -25.67 -24.02 23.40
N SER A 427 -25.10 -22.98 24.03
CA SER A 427 -24.07 -23.14 25.09
C SER A 427 -24.55 -23.97 26.29
N ARG A 428 -25.86 -24.03 26.56
CA ARG A 428 -26.44 -24.89 27.61
C ARG A 428 -26.58 -26.36 27.22
N LYS A 429 -26.49 -26.70 25.93
CA LYS A 429 -26.54 -28.09 25.44
C LYS A 429 -25.15 -28.71 25.29
N ASP A 430 -24.15 -27.90 24.98
CA ASP A 430 -22.78 -28.41 24.72
C ASP A 430 -22.01 -28.73 26.02
N GLU A 431 -22.47 -28.24 27.18
CA GLU A 431 -21.92 -28.63 28.48
C GLU A 431 -22.22 -30.10 28.87
N GLU A 432 -23.18 -30.77 28.22
CA GLU A 432 -23.56 -32.15 28.54
C GLU A 432 -22.81 -33.23 27.72
N ASN A 433 -22.00 -32.86 26.72
CA ASN A 433 -21.42 -33.83 25.77
C ASN A 433 -19.90 -33.68 25.57
N ASN A 434 -19.14 -33.39 26.63
CA ASN A 434 -17.68 -33.30 26.54
C ASN A 434 -16.99 -34.66 26.71
N GLN A 435 -16.72 -35.30 25.57
CA GLN A 435 -15.55 -36.16 25.42
C GLN A 435 -14.47 -35.33 24.69
N PRO A 436 -13.25 -35.18 25.23
CA PRO A 436 -12.22 -34.39 24.57
C PRO A 436 -11.57 -35.22 23.46
N GLU A 437 -11.86 -34.89 22.20
CA GLU A 437 -10.99 -35.30 21.08
C GLU A 437 -9.70 -34.48 21.15
N TRP A 438 -8.72 -35.01 21.87
CA TRP A 438 -7.34 -34.60 21.72
C TRP A 438 -6.81 -35.21 20.42
N GLU A 439 -5.99 -34.41 19.70
CA GLU A 439 -5.20 -34.78 18.53
C GLU A 439 -5.99 -35.13 17.25
N THR A 440 -6.33 -34.12 16.45
CA THR A 440 -6.20 -34.22 14.99
C THR A 440 -6.06 -32.81 14.40
N SER A 441 -4.94 -32.60 13.70
CA SER A 441 -4.60 -31.49 12.79
C SER A 441 -5.21 -30.09 13.05
N LYS A 442 -4.36 -29.07 13.17
CA LYS A 442 -4.75 -27.67 12.89
C LYS A 442 -5.21 -27.61 11.43
N ALA A 443 -6.42 -28.01 11.09
CA ALA A 443 -6.90 -28.03 9.72
C ALA A 443 -8.09 -27.09 9.64
N GLU A 444 -7.98 -26.08 8.78
CA GLU A 444 -9.09 -25.17 8.51
C GLU A 444 -10.11 -25.91 7.65
N GLU A 445 -11.38 -25.82 8.04
CA GLU A 445 -12.47 -26.39 7.26
C GLU A 445 -12.74 -25.47 6.07
N MET A 446 -12.64 -26.04 4.87
CA MET A 446 -12.77 -25.31 3.61
C MET A 446 -13.95 -25.86 2.80
N VAL A 447 -14.48 -25.03 1.93
CA VAL A 447 -15.45 -25.41 0.91
C VAL A 447 -14.95 -24.98 -0.46
N ARG A 448 -14.99 -25.90 -1.42
CA ARG A 448 -14.77 -25.58 -2.84
C ARG A 448 -16.09 -25.21 -3.48
N LEU A 449 -16.18 -23.99 -3.97
CA LEU A 449 -17.33 -23.52 -4.74
C LEU A 449 -16.99 -23.52 -6.22
N LYS A 450 -17.98 -23.87 -7.04
CA LYS A 450 -17.82 -23.92 -8.49
C LYS A 450 -18.08 -22.57 -9.11
N LYS A 451 -17.53 -22.34 -10.29
CA LYS A 451 -17.93 -21.26 -11.18
C LYS A 451 -19.46 -21.16 -11.28
N ASP A 452 -19.96 -19.95 -11.42
CA ASP A 452 -21.37 -19.57 -11.49
C ASP A 452 -22.12 -19.72 -10.16
N THR A 453 -21.45 -20.07 -9.05
CA THR A 453 -22.06 -20.05 -7.72
C THR A 453 -22.31 -18.61 -7.28
N MET A 454 -23.53 -18.36 -6.79
CA MET A 454 -23.93 -17.08 -6.21
C MET A 454 -23.51 -17.01 -4.73
N VAL A 455 -22.81 -15.94 -4.39
CA VAL A 455 -22.36 -15.62 -3.03
C VAL A 455 -23.09 -14.38 -2.55
N PHE A 456 -23.79 -14.51 -1.44
CA PHE A 456 -24.60 -13.45 -0.83
C PHE A 456 -23.77 -12.68 0.19
N LEU A 457 -23.91 -11.35 0.17
CA LEU A 457 -23.23 -10.43 1.08
C LEU A 457 -24.10 -10.02 2.27
N GLU A 458 -25.42 -10.23 2.16
CA GLU A 458 -26.42 -10.09 3.22
C GLU A 458 -27.55 -11.11 2.96
N PRO A 459 -27.84 -12.05 3.89
CA PRO A 459 -28.74 -13.18 3.63
C PRO A 459 -30.23 -12.82 3.68
N LEU A 460 -30.60 -11.63 4.14
CA LEU A 460 -32.00 -11.23 4.41
C LEU A 460 -32.54 -10.12 3.49
N CYS A 461 -31.86 -9.81 2.38
CA CYS A 461 -32.40 -8.91 1.37
C CYS A 461 -33.64 -9.54 0.71
N GLY A 462 -34.66 -8.74 0.37
CA GLY A 462 -35.81 -9.25 -0.38
C GLY A 462 -35.36 -9.76 -1.76
N GLN A 463 -36.12 -10.67 -2.40
CA GLN A 463 -35.76 -11.23 -3.73
C GLN A 463 -35.44 -10.16 -4.79
N ASN A 464 -36.00 -8.96 -4.66
CA ASN A 464 -35.76 -7.83 -5.56
C ASN A 464 -34.41 -7.12 -5.34
N GLU A 465 -33.73 -7.40 -4.22
CA GLU A 465 -32.47 -6.77 -3.78
C GLU A 465 -31.29 -7.75 -3.85
N TRP A 466 -31.54 -9.03 -4.15
CA TRP A 466 -30.49 -10.06 -4.27
C TRP A 466 -29.41 -9.70 -5.29
N GLY A 467 -29.77 -9.10 -6.42
CA GLY A 467 -28.79 -8.63 -7.41
C GLY A 467 -27.88 -7.50 -6.92
N LEU A 468 -28.28 -6.78 -5.87
CA LEU A 468 -27.50 -5.70 -5.25
C LEU A 468 -26.66 -6.18 -4.06
N ALA A 469 -26.98 -7.36 -3.52
CA ALA A 469 -26.37 -7.96 -2.33
C ALA A 469 -25.76 -9.35 -2.60
N SER A 470 -25.47 -9.69 -3.86
CA SER A 470 -24.78 -10.93 -4.24
C SER A 470 -23.79 -10.71 -5.36
N VAL A 471 -22.81 -11.60 -5.43
CA VAL A 471 -21.78 -11.66 -6.47
C VAL A 471 -21.68 -13.10 -6.98
N VAL A 472 -21.30 -13.27 -8.24
CA VAL A 472 -21.22 -14.59 -8.89
C VAL A 472 -19.76 -14.95 -9.13
N LEU A 473 -19.38 -16.18 -8.79
CA LEU A 473 -18.03 -16.67 -9.04
C LEU A 473 -17.76 -16.85 -10.53
N GLU A 474 -16.68 -16.26 -11.03
CA GLU A 474 -16.21 -16.43 -12.40
C GLU A 474 -15.32 -17.68 -12.58
N HIS A 475 -14.80 -18.20 -11.47
CA HIS A 475 -13.90 -19.35 -11.40
C HIS A 475 -14.18 -20.21 -10.17
N ASP A 476 -13.83 -21.49 -10.23
CA ASP A 476 -13.82 -22.36 -9.06
C ASP A 476 -12.85 -21.81 -8.00
N ALA A 477 -13.26 -21.81 -6.74
CA ALA A 477 -12.47 -21.23 -5.65
C ALA A 477 -12.74 -21.90 -4.30
N ASP A 478 -11.75 -21.85 -3.42
CA ASP A 478 -11.82 -22.42 -2.07
C ASP A 478 -12.00 -21.30 -1.03
N PHE A 479 -12.95 -21.49 -0.11
CA PHE A 479 -13.25 -20.54 0.96
C PHE A 479 -13.25 -21.21 2.33
N ALA A 480 -12.83 -20.48 3.37
CA ALA A 480 -12.89 -20.97 4.74
C ALA A 480 -14.33 -20.94 5.25
N LEU A 481 -14.76 -22.01 5.93
CA LEU A 481 -16.07 -22.10 6.56
C LEU A 481 -16.04 -21.41 7.92
N MET A 482 -16.99 -20.48 8.11
CA MET A 482 -17.14 -19.75 9.37
C MET A 482 -18.14 -20.44 10.30
N ASP A 483 -19.25 -20.97 9.78
CA ASP A 483 -20.19 -21.78 10.56
C ASP A 483 -20.42 -23.13 9.89
N ALA A 484 -20.05 -24.20 10.59
CA ALA A 484 -20.31 -25.57 10.16
C ALA A 484 -21.67 -26.09 10.65
N SER A 485 -22.25 -25.42 11.66
CA SER A 485 -23.56 -25.74 12.26
C SER A 485 -24.67 -25.02 11.50
N SER A 486 -24.74 -25.26 10.19
CA SER A 486 -25.77 -24.68 9.33
C SER A 486 -27.16 -24.85 9.96
N THR A 487 -27.79 -23.74 10.33
CA THR A 487 -29.25 -23.66 10.19
C THR A 487 -29.55 -24.00 8.73
N GLU A 488 -30.58 -24.80 8.45
CA GLU A 488 -30.89 -25.39 7.13
C GLU A 488 -31.00 -24.40 5.93
N GLU A 489 -30.77 -23.11 6.14
CA GLU A 489 -31.01 -22.03 5.19
C GLU A 489 -29.73 -21.46 4.52
N TRP A 490 -28.59 -21.37 5.22
CA TRP A 490 -27.38 -20.74 4.67
C TRP A 490 -26.08 -21.35 5.22
N VAL A 491 -25.02 -21.32 4.40
CA VAL A 491 -23.66 -21.68 4.81
C VAL A 491 -22.79 -20.43 4.85
N GLU A 492 -22.13 -20.19 5.98
CA GLU A 492 -21.31 -18.98 6.19
C GLU A 492 -19.86 -19.23 5.79
N ILE A 493 -19.35 -18.39 4.90
CA ILE A 493 -18.00 -18.49 4.34
C ILE A 493 -17.25 -17.17 4.47
N LEU A 494 -15.92 -17.26 4.49
CA LEU A 494 -15.05 -16.10 4.46
C LEU A 494 -14.55 -15.85 3.03
N VAL A 495 -14.87 -14.67 2.51
CA VAL A 495 -14.53 -14.28 1.13
C VAL A 495 -13.52 -13.12 1.16
N PRO A 496 -12.34 -13.28 0.56
CA PRO A 496 -11.33 -12.21 0.48
C PRO A 496 -11.89 -10.92 -0.12
N GLY A 497 -11.64 -9.79 0.54
CA GLY A 497 -12.13 -8.47 0.13
C GLY A 497 -13.58 -8.18 0.54
N TYR A 498 -14.34 -9.17 1.01
CA TYR A 498 -15.73 -9.00 1.47
C TYR A 498 -15.91 -9.32 2.96
N GLY A 499 -15.07 -10.17 3.56
CA GLY A 499 -15.25 -10.65 4.92
C GLY A 499 -16.25 -11.81 4.98
N LYS A 500 -17.21 -11.75 5.91
CA LYS A 500 -18.27 -12.75 6.07
C LYS A 500 -19.28 -12.67 4.91
N CYS A 501 -19.56 -13.82 4.29
CA CYS A 501 -20.55 -13.99 3.22
C CYS A 501 -21.34 -15.30 3.44
N TRP A 502 -22.40 -15.48 2.64
CA TRP A 502 -23.30 -16.62 2.70
C TRP A 502 -23.44 -17.27 1.34
N VAL A 503 -23.61 -18.59 1.33
CA VAL A 503 -23.91 -19.36 0.12
C VAL A 503 -25.02 -20.35 0.40
N ASP A 504 -25.73 -20.72 -0.66
CA ASP A 504 -26.76 -21.75 -0.60
C ASP A 504 -26.11 -23.09 -0.15
N PRO A 505 -26.72 -23.82 0.81
CA PRO A 505 -26.23 -25.13 1.21
C PRO A 505 -26.03 -26.11 0.05
N ASP A 506 -26.85 -26.02 -1.00
CA ASP A 506 -26.76 -26.87 -2.19
C ASP A 506 -25.54 -26.55 -3.06
N ALA A 507 -24.92 -25.38 -2.89
CA ALA A 507 -23.66 -25.05 -3.55
C ALA A 507 -22.42 -25.50 -2.74
N ALA A 508 -22.58 -25.74 -1.43
CA ALA A 508 -21.49 -25.94 -0.48
C ALA A 508 -21.27 -27.42 -0.09
N HIS A 509 -21.40 -28.34 -1.06
CA HIS A 509 -21.24 -29.79 -0.87
C HIS A 509 -19.78 -30.24 -0.79
N ASP A 510 -18.90 -29.59 -1.55
CA ASP A 510 -17.49 -30.00 -1.71
C ASP A 510 -16.63 -29.47 -0.54
N ARG A 511 -16.92 -29.93 0.69
CA ARG A 511 -16.20 -29.55 1.92
C ARG A 511 -15.00 -30.46 2.18
N TYR A 512 -13.91 -29.88 2.67
CA TYR A 512 -12.70 -30.63 3.02
C TYR A 512 -11.92 -29.94 4.14
N LEU A 513 -11.05 -30.70 4.81
CA LEU A 513 -10.10 -30.17 5.77
C LEU A 513 -8.80 -29.81 5.05
N SER A 514 -8.37 -28.55 5.17
CA SER A 514 -7.10 -28.10 4.63
C SER A 514 -5.97 -28.53 5.56
N ASP A 515 -5.13 -29.45 5.10
CA ASP A 515 -3.93 -29.87 5.83
C ASP A 515 -2.94 -28.70 5.90
N LEU A 516 -2.87 -28.04 7.06
CA LEU A 516 -1.74 -27.17 7.40
C LEU A 516 -0.53 -28.05 7.70
N ASN A 517 0.13 -28.53 6.65
CA ASN A 517 1.46 -29.06 6.78
C ASN A 517 2.33 -28.02 7.51
N SER A 518 3.20 -28.49 8.41
CA SER A 518 4.07 -27.68 9.29
C SER A 518 5.11 -26.91 8.49
N TYR A 519 4.68 -26.00 7.64
CA TYR A 519 5.55 -25.08 6.96
C TYR A 519 6.10 -24.10 8.01
N ASN A 520 7.39 -23.79 7.90
CA ASN A 520 8.03 -22.70 8.62
C ASN A 520 7.25 -21.41 8.34
N TRP A 521 6.30 -21.11 9.20
CA TRP A 521 5.60 -19.84 9.24
C TRP A 521 6.64 -18.79 9.67
N THR A 522 6.67 -17.67 8.96
CA THR A 522 7.35 -16.46 9.40
C THR A 522 6.26 -15.40 9.48
N GLY A 523 5.71 -15.19 10.66
CA GLY A 523 4.80 -14.12 10.99
C GLY A 523 5.48 -12.75 10.94
N ILE A 524 4.94 -11.81 11.70
CA ILE A 524 5.48 -10.46 11.81
C ILE A 524 6.92 -10.53 12.34
N THR A 525 7.85 -9.93 11.60
CA THR A 525 9.28 -9.84 11.97
C THR A 525 9.62 -8.48 12.58
N ASP A 526 8.85 -7.45 12.26
CA ASP A 526 9.10 -6.08 12.66
C ASP A 526 7.83 -5.50 13.28
N LEU A 527 7.87 -5.22 14.58
CA LEU A 527 6.73 -4.68 15.32
C LEU A 527 7.08 -3.35 15.96
N LYS A 528 6.26 -2.34 15.66
CA LYS A 528 6.29 -1.04 16.34
C LYS A 528 4.97 -0.80 17.05
N LEU A 529 5.03 -0.63 18.37
CA LEU A 529 3.89 -0.27 19.18
C LEU A 529 4.12 1.12 19.78
N VAL A 530 3.20 2.03 19.51
CA VAL A 530 3.10 3.33 20.18
C VAL A 530 1.87 3.28 21.07
N THR A 531 2.06 3.12 22.37
CA THR A 531 0.95 2.91 23.31
C THR A 531 1.33 3.34 24.73
N GLN A 532 0.38 3.85 25.50
CA GLN A 532 0.65 4.32 26.86
C GLN A 532 1.08 3.17 27.77
N VAL A 533 2.04 3.47 28.67
CA VAL A 533 2.48 2.52 29.70
C VAL A 533 1.30 2.03 30.53
N ALA A 534 1.25 0.72 30.78
CA ALA A 534 0.27 0.11 31.67
C ALA A 534 0.23 0.84 33.04
N LYS A 535 -0.97 1.21 33.49
CA LYS A 535 -1.18 1.94 34.76
C LYS A 535 -0.74 1.16 36.00
N SER A 536 -0.48 -0.14 35.88
CA SER A 536 -0.02 -1.02 36.97
C SER A 536 1.14 -1.91 36.54
N SER A 537 2.16 -2.01 37.40
CA SER A 537 3.27 -2.97 37.29
C SER A 537 2.86 -4.45 37.30
N THR A 538 1.61 -4.78 37.66
CA THR A 538 1.06 -6.14 37.64
C THR A 538 0.40 -6.51 36.32
N ASP A 539 0.29 -5.56 35.38
CA ASP A 539 -0.41 -5.77 34.13
C ASP A 539 0.41 -6.63 33.17
N LYS A 540 -0.06 -7.85 32.91
CA LYS A 540 0.65 -8.85 32.09
C LYS A 540 0.30 -8.75 30.59
N VAL A 541 -0.46 -7.73 30.19
CA VAL A 541 -0.97 -7.53 28.83
C VAL A 541 0.15 -7.60 27.78
N PHE A 542 1.23 -6.83 27.92
CA PHE A 542 2.34 -6.86 26.96
C PHE A 542 3.04 -8.22 26.93
N THR A 543 3.27 -8.84 28.09
CA THR A 543 3.90 -10.16 28.16
C THR A 543 3.06 -11.22 27.46
N GLN A 544 1.75 -11.22 27.68
CA GLN A 544 0.83 -12.14 27.03
C GLN A 544 0.74 -11.87 25.53
N PHE A 545 0.69 -10.61 25.12
CA PHE A 545 0.73 -10.23 23.70
C PHE A 545 1.99 -10.75 23.02
N PHE A 546 3.18 -10.51 23.57
CA PHE A 546 4.43 -10.98 22.97
C PHE A 546 4.59 -12.51 23.01
N GLN A 547 3.97 -13.20 23.97
CA GLN A 547 3.91 -14.67 23.93
C GLN A 547 3.12 -15.21 22.74
N LEU A 548 2.11 -14.46 22.26
CA LEU A 548 1.28 -14.86 21.13
C LEU A 548 1.93 -14.53 19.79
N VAL A 549 2.48 -13.32 19.64
CA VAL A 549 2.92 -12.82 18.32
C VAL A 549 4.44 -12.66 18.21
N GLY A 550 5.18 -12.82 19.31
CA GLY A 550 6.60 -12.48 19.39
C GLY A 550 7.59 -13.54 18.90
N HIS A 551 7.12 -14.73 18.51
CA HIS A 551 7.99 -15.85 18.19
C HIS A 551 8.92 -15.61 16.98
N ASP A 552 8.47 -14.82 16.00
CA ASP A 552 9.21 -14.50 14.77
C ASP A 552 9.76 -13.06 14.75
N LEU A 553 9.55 -12.29 15.84
CA LEU A 553 10.00 -10.91 15.90
C LEU A 553 11.53 -10.83 15.91
N VAL A 554 12.07 -10.09 14.95
CA VAL A 554 13.48 -9.72 14.84
C VAL A 554 13.68 -8.32 15.41
N ASN A 555 12.76 -7.40 15.11
CA ASN A 555 12.82 -6.00 15.54
C ASN A 555 11.56 -5.62 16.32
N LEU A 556 11.78 -5.02 17.50
CA LEU A 556 10.71 -4.51 18.36
C LEU A 556 11.01 -3.07 18.76
N VAL A 557 10.08 -2.16 18.44
CA VAL A 557 10.15 -0.77 18.85
C VAL A 557 8.95 -0.44 19.72
N LEU A 558 9.21 -0.03 20.96
CA LEU A 558 8.18 0.39 21.90
C LEU A 558 8.34 1.88 22.18
N HIS A 559 7.32 2.67 21.81
CA HIS A 559 7.19 4.05 22.22
C HIS A 559 6.07 4.13 23.25
N THR A 560 6.44 4.54 24.45
CA THR A 560 5.56 4.58 25.62
C THR A 560 5.32 5.96 26.15
#